data_AF-A0A1F4GF45-F1
#
_entry.id   AF-A0A1F4GF45-F1
#
_cell.length_a   1.000
_cell.length_b   1.000
_cell.length_c   1.000
_cell.angle_alpha   90.00
_cell.angle_beta   90.00
_cell.angle_gamma   90.00
#
_symmetry.space_group_name_H-M   'P 1'
#
loop_
_entity.id
_entity.type
_entity.pdbx_description
1 polymer ?
#
loop_
_entity_poly.entity_id
_entity_poly.type
_entity_poly.pdbx_seq_one_letter_code
_entity_poly.pdbx_strand_id
1 'polypeptide(L)'
;MTLHRPLLASLTAAALLALSACGTTVVNPVTGEAERTVMDEPTEIAEGAKAHKQVIQDEGIYDNPKLQAYVNGVGQKLAAESHRAHLQWTFTVLDSPEINAFALPGGYVYVTRGIMAYLDSEAELAGVIGHEIGHVTARHGAQRATRQQNAGLGVLAATILGAVLESQGMRGATDIAGQVSQTAAAGYVASYSREQESQADRLGAEYLSRTQYDPRNMIDVIALLKNQEQLAAEAAKAAGRPVPSGGNWLASHPSNEQRLAEIRANATLYQGRYVDDGRERYLQAIDGMTFGDSREQGVVRGREFYHEPLGLALSAPNGWRIANGRDAISVINAAGDAGLVVKLLPEQARGMSHEALIRQLLKADQNRVDGRTEKRQLHGLPATHFAGTLRNAQGQSANVMLTVADGPGGKRYLLRYASQNAQALQRALPGLQEAEASFRELTSADRKAAQPWVIRTVAMPKGGFAELARQSALDGMDPQAEARLKLMNSAYGEKGSGGVSNAPAAGQRVKTVR
;
A
#
# COMPACT_ATOMS: atom_id res chain seq x y z
N MET A 1 28.17 16.19 59.38
CA MET A 1 27.26 16.26 58.22
C MET A 1 28.08 15.99 56.96
N THR A 2 28.39 14.73 56.64
CA THR A 2 27.58 13.72 55.91
C THR A 2 27.97 13.62 54.42
N LEU A 3 29.13 13.00 54.18
CA LEU A 3 29.33 11.77 53.39
C LEU A 3 28.25 11.34 52.36
N HIS A 4 27.86 12.15 51.35
CA HIS A 4 26.90 11.66 50.31
C HIS A 4 27.32 11.86 48.84
N ARG A 5 28.48 12.46 48.53
CA ARG A 5 28.89 12.72 47.14
C ARG A 5 29.35 11.52 46.30
N PRO A 6 30.02 10.47 46.81
CA PRO A 6 30.46 9.36 45.94
C PRO A 6 29.33 8.37 45.62
N LEU A 7 28.25 8.32 46.41
CA LEU A 7 27.08 7.46 46.18
C LEU A 7 26.23 7.94 45.00
N LEU A 8 26.04 9.27 44.84
CA LEU A 8 25.28 9.86 43.74
C LEU A 8 25.97 9.70 42.38
N ALA A 9 27.30 9.78 42.32
CA ALA A 9 28.07 9.56 41.09
C ALA A 9 28.12 8.07 40.68
N SER A 10 28.07 7.16 41.66
CA SER A 10 28.01 5.72 41.42
C SER A 10 26.61 5.26 40.97
N LEU A 11 25.55 5.91 41.49
CA LEU A 11 24.16 5.67 41.08
C LEU A 11 23.84 6.18 39.66
N THR A 12 24.42 7.30 39.23
CA THR A 12 24.28 7.79 37.84
C THR A 12 25.05 6.95 36.84
N ALA A 13 26.25 6.46 37.18
CA ALA A 13 27.00 5.52 36.34
C ALA A 13 26.30 4.14 36.22
N ALA A 14 25.72 3.64 37.32
CA ALA A 14 24.92 2.41 37.31
C ALA A 14 23.60 2.55 36.54
N ALA A 15 22.96 3.73 36.57
CA ALA A 15 21.77 4.03 35.77
C ALA A 15 22.09 4.13 34.26
N LEU A 16 23.25 4.70 33.88
CA LEU A 16 23.73 4.76 32.50
C LEU A 16 24.16 3.37 31.96
N LEU A 17 24.68 2.49 32.82
CA LEU A 17 24.96 1.08 32.50
C LEU A 17 23.67 0.22 32.45
N ALA A 18 22.64 0.54 33.25
CA ALA A 18 21.35 -0.14 33.19
C ALA A 18 20.53 0.26 31.94
N LEU A 19 20.68 1.49 31.43
CA LEU A 19 20.02 1.95 30.19
C LEU A 19 20.63 1.36 28.91
N SER A 20 21.83 0.78 28.98
CA SER A 20 22.48 0.07 27.87
C SER A 20 22.22 -1.45 27.90
N ALA A 21 21.43 -1.94 28.87
CA ALA A 21 21.18 -3.36 29.11
C ALA A 21 19.86 -3.92 28.53
N CYS A 22 19.04 -3.12 27.84
CA CYS A 22 17.74 -3.56 27.31
C CYS A 22 17.81 -4.45 26.04
N GLY A 23 18.98 -5.04 25.73
CA GLY A 23 19.15 -5.95 24.59
C GLY A 23 19.52 -7.35 25.07
N THR A 24 18.82 -8.35 24.57
CA THR A 24 19.10 -9.78 24.76
C THR A 24 20.01 -10.31 23.65
N THR A 25 20.60 -11.49 23.85
CA THR A 25 21.40 -12.18 22.84
C THR A 25 20.62 -13.35 22.29
N VAL A 26 20.56 -13.46 20.97
CA VAL A 26 19.87 -14.54 20.27
C VAL A 26 20.77 -15.14 19.21
N VAL A 27 20.54 -16.41 18.85
CA VAL A 27 21.21 -17.02 17.69
C VAL A 27 20.35 -16.76 16.45
N ASN A 28 20.97 -16.27 15.38
CA ASN A 28 20.31 -16.13 14.09
C ASN A 28 20.11 -17.53 13.47
N PRO A 29 18.87 -17.94 13.16
CA PRO A 29 18.59 -19.27 12.63
C PRO A 29 19.23 -19.57 11.28
N VAL A 30 19.58 -18.54 10.51
CA VAL A 30 20.19 -18.65 9.18
C VAL A 30 21.71 -18.69 9.27
N THR A 31 22.33 -17.77 10.02
CA THR A 31 23.81 -17.67 10.06
C THR A 31 24.43 -18.51 11.17
N GLY A 32 23.67 -18.89 12.20
CA GLY A 32 24.19 -19.52 13.41
C GLY A 32 24.96 -18.58 14.34
N GLU A 33 25.06 -17.29 13.99
CA GLU A 33 25.79 -16.30 14.76
C GLU A 33 24.95 -15.72 15.91
N ALA A 34 25.63 -15.32 16.99
CA ALA A 34 24.99 -14.64 18.11
C ALA A 34 24.82 -13.14 17.80
N GLU A 35 23.58 -12.66 17.85
CA GLU A 35 23.20 -11.27 17.61
C GLU A 35 22.63 -10.64 18.87
N ARG A 36 23.00 -9.38 19.14
CA ARG A 36 22.32 -8.58 20.16
C ARG A 36 21.05 -8.00 19.55
N THR A 37 19.92 -8.23 20.20
CA THR A 37 18.59 -7.81 19.72
C THR A 37 17.76 -7.24 20.86
N VAL A 38 16.81 -6.38 20.51
CA VAL A 38 15.78 -5.86 21.42
C VAL A 38 14.49 -6.70 21.37
N MET A 39 14.43 -7.67 20.46
CA MET A 39 13.33 -8.62 20.34
C MET A 39 13.89 -10.04 20.25
N ASP A 40 13.68 -10.84 21.29
CA ASP A 40 13.81 -12.29 21.21
C ASP A 40 12.64 -12.91 20.44
N GLU A 41 12.67 -14.22 20.20
CA GLU A 41 11.64 -14.90 19.41
C GLU A 41 10.22 -14.78 20.03
N PRO A 42 10.02 -14.97 21.35
CA PRO A 42 8.71 -14.71 21.97
C PRO A 42 8.22 -13.27 21.76
N THR A 43 9.12 -12.28 21.87
CA THR A 43 8.78 -10.87 21.63
C THR A 43 8.42 -10.63 20.17
N GLU A 44 9.17 -11.22 19.22
CA GLU A 44 8.84 -11.17 17.78
C GLU A 44 7.44 -11.70 17.50
N ILE A 45 7.07 -12.84 18.09
CA ILE A 45 5.75 -13.45 17.91
C ILE A 45 4.66 -12.53 18.48
N ALA A 46 4.86 -12.00 19.69
CA ALA A 46 3.89 -11.13 20.36
C ALA A 46 3.66 -9.82 19.59
N GLU A 47 4.74 -9.14 19.18
CA GLU A 47 4.64 -7.90 18.43
C GLU A 47 4.13 -8.12 17.00
N GLY A 48 4.52 -9.23 16.36
CA GLY A 48 3.97 -9.66 15.07
C GLY A 48 2.46 -9.85 15.11
N ALA A 49 1.94 -10.50 16.15
CA ALA A 49 0.50 -10.70 16.34
C ALA A 49 -0.25 -9.38 16.58
N LYS A 50 0.35 -8.43 17.29
CA LYS A 50 -0.21 -7.08 17.47
C LYS A 50 -0.25 -6.32 16.16
N ALA A 51 0.86 -6.33 15.42
CA ALA A 51 0.98 -5.67 14.13
C ALA A 51 0.05 -6.28 13.07
N HIS A 52 -0.16 -7.60 13.09
CA HIS A 52 -1.14 -8.28 12.23
C HIS A 52 -2.54 -7.71 12.41
N LYS A 53 -3.01 -7.52 13.65
CA LYS A 53 -4.33 -6.92 13.90
C LYS A 53 -4.47 -5.53 13.27
N GLN A 54 -3.41 -4.72 13.34
CA GLN A 54 -3.40 -3.41 12.70
C GLN A 54 -3.47 -3.53 11.18
N VAL A 55 -2.62 -4.38 10.58
CA VAL A 55 -2.62 -4.61 9.13
C VAL A 55 -3.99 -5.07 8.61
N ILE A 56 -4.67 -5.98 9.33
CA ILE A 56 -6.00 -6.43 8.92
C ILE A 56 -7.06 -5.32 9.02
N GLN A 57 -7.00 -4.49 10.06
CA GLN A 57 -7.89 -3.34 10.20
C GLN A 57 -7.67 -2.30 9.10
N ASP A 58 -6.40 -2.14 8.72
CA ASP A 58 -5.94 -1.14 7.79
C ASP A 58 -6.15 -1.58 6.34
N GLU A 59 -5.52 -2.68 5.92
CA GLU A 59 -5.49 -3.13 4.53
C GLU A 59 -6.74 -3.93 4.11
N GLY A 60 -7.42 -4.57 5.07
CA GLY A 60 -8.51 -5.49 4.80
C GLY A 60 -8.06 -6.83 4.21
N ILE A 61 -8.79 -7.90 4.54
CA ILE A 61 -8.59 -9.23 3.94
C ILE A 61 -9.40 -9.29 2.66
N TYR A 62 -8.81 -9.81 1.59
CA TYR A 62 -9.54 -10.07 0.35
C TYR A 62 -10.52 -11.24 0.53
N ASP A 63 -11.82 -10.97 0.36
CA ASP A 63 -12.90 -11.95 0.56
C ASP A 63 -12.98 -12.97 -0.59
N ASN A 64 -12.01 -13.88 -0.63
CA ASN A 64 -12.01 -15.04 -1.51
C ASN A 64 -11.38 -16.24 -0.80
N PRO A 65 -12.18 -17.09 -0.13
CA PRO A 65 -11.68 -18.22 0.63
C PRO A 65 -10.88 -19.23 -0.21
N LYS A 66 -11.21 -19.39 -1.51
CA LYS A 66 -10.50 -20.31 -2.41
C LYS A 66 -9.10 -19.79 -2.73
N LEU A 67 -8.99 -18.51 -3.09
CA LEU A 67 -7.71 -17.88 -3.36
C LEU A 67 -6.84 -17.82 -2.11
N GLN A 68 -7.44 -17.49 -0.96
CA GLN A 68 -6.76 -17.47 0.33
C GLN A 68 -6.21 -18.85 0.71
N ALA A 69 -6.98 -19.92 0.49
CA ALA A 69 -6.52 -21.29 0.71
C ALA A 69 -5.37 -21.69 -0.23
N TYR A 70 -5.44 -21.28 -1.51
CA TYR A 70 -4.38 -21.50 -2.49
C TYR A 70 -3.07 -20.83 -2.08
N VAL A 71 -3.10 -19.53 -1.75
CA VAL A 71 -1.92 -18.77 -1.31
C VAL A 71 -1.35 -19.35 -0.01
N ASN A 72 -2.21 -19.71 0.95
CA ASN A 72 -1.77 -20.39 2.17
C ASN A 72 -1.10 -21.73 1.85
N GLY A 73 -1.63 -22.54 0.93
CA GLY A 73 -1.01 -23.80 0.52
C GLY A 73 0.41 -23.63 -0.02
N VAL A 74 0.61 -22.64 -0.92
CA VAL A 74 1.93 -22.31 -1.46
C VAL A 74 2.87 -21.84 -0.35
N GLY A 75 2.41 -20.93 0.52
CA GLY A 75 3.22 -20.39 1.61
C GLY A 75 3.62 -21.44 2.64
N GLN A 76 2.70 -22.28 3.09
CA GLN A 76 2.98 -23.34 4.07
C GLN A 76 3.99 -24.35 3.51
N LYS A 77 3.90 -24.69 2.22
CA LYS A 77 4.87 -25.57 1.54
C LYS A 77 6.29 -24.99 1.61
N LEU A 78 6.46 -23.69 1.37
CA LEU A 78 7.75 -23.00 1.46
C LEU A 78 8.24 -22.90 2.91
N ALA A 79 7.36 -22.52 3.83
CA ALA A 79 7.71 -22.29 5.23
C ALA A 79 8.16 -23.58 5.96
N ALA A 80 7.58 -24.73 5.60
CA ALA A 80 7.97 -26.03 6.15
C ALA A 80 9.43 -26.39 5.83
N GLU A 81 9.96 -25.90 4.72
CA GLU A 81 11.34 -26.11 4.28
C GLU A 81 12.29 -24.97 4.70
N SER A 82 11.81 -24.03 5.53
CA SER A 82 12.55 -22.84 5.93
C SER A 82 13.41 -23.04 7.18
N HIS A 83 14.32 -22.12 7.44
CA HIS A 83 15.16 -22.11 8.65
C HIS A 83 14.38 -21.87 9.96
N ARG A 84 13.08 -21.54 9.89
CA ARG A 84 12.18 -21.37 11.04
C ARG A 84 10.85 -22.10 10.80
N ALA A 85 10.93 -23.37 10.40
CA ALA A 85 9.76 -24.23 10.17
C ALA A 85 8.90 -24.46 11.43
N HIS A 86 9.42 -24.16 12.62
CA HIS A 86 8.70 -24.29 13.90
C HIS A 86 7.74 -23.14 14.20
N LEU A 87 7.83 -22.00 13.48
CA LEU A 87 6.91 -20.88 13.67
C LEU A 87 5.50 -21.23 13.18
N GLN A 88 4.51 -20.57 13.76
CA GLN A 88 3.15 -20.60 13.22
C GLN A 88 3.03 -19.59 12.08
N TRP A 89 3.14 -20.07 10.83
CA TRP A 89 3.07 -19.22 9.66
C TRP A 89 1.63 -18.87 9.28
N THR A 90 1.39 -17.60 8.98
CA THR A 90 0.10 -17.05 8.52
C THR A 90 0.30 -16.29 7.22
N PHE A 91 -0.36 -16.72 6.16
CA PHE A 91 -0.32 -16.08 4.85
C PHE A 91 -1.66 -15.40 4.57
N THR A 92 -1.66 -14.11 4.22
CA THR A 92 -2.89 -13.35 4.01
C THR A 92 -2.90 -12.66 2.65
N VAL A 93 -4.01 -12.79 1.91
CA VAL A 93 -4.27 -12.00 0.70
C VAL A 93 -4.97 -10.71 1.11
N LEU A 94 -4.32 -9.58 0.83
CA LEU A 94 -4.86 -8.26 1.14
C LEU A 94 -5.75 -7.72 0.02
N ASP A 95 -6.86 -7.07 0.36
CA ASP A 95 -7.73 -6.38 -0.60
C ASP A 95 -7.09 -5.06 -1.04
N SER A 96 -5.94 -5.11 -1.71
CA SER A 96 -5.23 -3.91 -2.15
C SER A 96 -4.86 -4.00 -3.63
N PRO A 97 -5.16 -2.97 -4.44
CA PRO A 97 -4.74 -2.94 -5.85
C PRO A 97 -3.25 -2.63 -6.02
N GLU A 98 -2.56 -2.21 -4.97
CA GLU A 98 -1.13 -1.90 -5.00
C GLU A 98 -0.31 -3.15 -5.26
N ILE A 99 0.79 -3.03 -6.00
CA ILE A 99 1.70 -4.16 -6.27
C ILE A 99 2.68 -4.26 -5.11
N ASN A 100 2.34 -5.10 -4.13
CA ASN A 100 3.13 -5.24 -2.91
C ASN A 100 3.04 -6.63 -2.26
N ALA A 101 4.04 -6.95 -1.46
CA ALA A 101 4.10 -8.07 -0.53
C ALA A 101 5.03 -7.65 0.61
N PHE A 102 4.79 -8.16 1.82
CA PHE A 102 5.65 -7.88 2.96
C PHE A 102 5.46 -8.94 4.06
N ALA A 103 6.39 -8.99 5.00
CA ALA A 103 6.29 -9.82 6.19
C ALA A 103 6.41 -9.04 7.50
N LEU A 104 5.78 -9.59 8.55
CA LEU A 104 5.97 -9.16 9.93
C LEU A 104 6.69 -10.26 10.73
N PRO A 105 7.36 -9.90 11.85
CA PRO A 105 7.94 -10.89 12.76
C PRO A 105 6.92 -11.93 13.21
N GLY A 106 7.39 -13.12 13.60
CA GLY A 106 6.52 -14.19 14.11
C GLY A 106 5.79 -15.03 13.05
N GLY A 107 6.09 -14.86 11.75
CA GLY A 107 5.60 -15.75 10.70
C GLY A 107 4.41 -15.22 9.91
N TYR A 108 4.15 -13.91 9.89
CA TYR A 108 3.06 -13.34 9.08
C TYR A 108 3.59 -12.83 7.75
N VAL A 109 2.99 -13.27 6.64
CA VAL A 109 3.33 -12.85 5.27
C VAL A 109 2.07 -12.40 4.55
N TYR A 110 2.17 -11.29 3.84
CA TYR A 110 1.07 -10.66 3.14
C TYR A 110 1.39 -10.52 1.66
N VAL A 111 0.40 -10.80 0.81
CA VAL A 111 0.48 -10.59 -0.63
C VAL A 111 -0.77 -9.81 -1.04
N THR A 112 -0.61 -8.74 -1.81
CA THR A 112 -1.76 -7.98 -2.30
C THR A 112 -2.36 -8.66 -3.54
N ARG A 113 -3.68 -8.53 -3.73
CA ARG A 113 -4.28 -8.90 -5.03
C ARG A 113 -3.69 -8.11 -6.20
N GLY A 114 -3.16 -6.91 -5.94
CA GLY A 114 -2.44 -6.09 -6.91
C GLY A 114 -1.23 -6.78 -7.50
N ILE A 115 -0.28 -7.31 -6.69
CA ILE A 115 0.88 -8.04 -7.25
C ILE A 115 0.44 -9.33 -7.94
N MET A 116 -0.55 -10.04 -7.38
CA MET A 116 -1.10 -11.27 -7.98
C MET A 116 -1.76 -11.04 -9.34
N ALA A 117 -2.24 -9.83 -9.64
CA ALA A 117 -2.78 -9.55 -10.96
C ALA A 117 -1.71 -9.65 -12.07
N TYR A 118 -0.44 -9.44 -11.72
CA TYR A 118 0.66 -9.32 -12.67
C TYR A 118 1.60 -10.53 -12.73
N LEU A 119 1.70 -11.35 -11.68
CA LEU A 119 2.49 -12.59 -11.74
C LEU A 119 1.89 -13.57 -12.78
N ASP A 120 2.71 -14.28 -13.54
CA ASP A 120 2.25 -15.20 -14.59
C ASP A 120 2.18 -16.66 -14.12
N SER A 121 2.79 -17.02 -12.99
CA SER A 121 2.85 -18.41 -12.51
C SER A 121 2.79 -18.59 -10.99
N GLU A 122 2.53 -19.83 -10.54
CA GLU A 122 2.60 -20.22 -9.13
C GLU A 122 4.03 -20.12 -8.61
N ALA A 123 5.03 -20.40 -9.45
CA ALA A 123 6.43 -20.29 -9.12
C ALA A 123 6.90 -18.84 -8.91
N GLU A 124 6.34 -17.88 -9.65
CA GLU A 124 6.57 -16.45 -9.40
C GLU A 124 5.94 -16.00 -8.08
N LEU A 125 4.71 -16.44 -7.77
CA LEU A 125 4.09 -16.22 -6.45
C LEU A 125 4.93 -16.84 -5.33
N ALA A 126 5.41 -18.07 -5.54
CA ALA A 126 6.31 -18.74 -4.60
C ALA A 126 7.60 -17.93 -4.41
N GLY A 127 8.15 -17.33 -5.48
CA GLY A 127 9.31 -16.43 -5.43
C GLY A 127 9.10 -15.23 -4.50
N VAL A 128 7.95 -14.55 -4.64
CA VAL A 128 7.57 -13.44 -3.76
C VAL A 128 7.46 -13.91 -2.31
N ILE A 129 6.69 -14.98 -2.05
CA ILE A 129 6.48 -15.50 -0.69
C ILE A 129 7.79 -16.02 -0.08
N GLY A 130 8.64 -16.69 -0.86
CA GLY A 130 9.92 -17.22 -0.43
C GLY A 130 10.89 -16.12 0.00
N HIS A 131 10.93 -15.00 -0.74
CA HIS A 131 11.67 -13.80 -0.35
C HIS A 131 11.18 -13.25 1.00
N GLU A 132 9.86 -13.13 1.19
CA GLU A 132 9.26 -12.66 2.46
C GLU A 132 9.54 -13.60 3.64
N ILE A 133 9.50 -14.93 3.43
CA ILE A 133 9.94 -15.93 4.43
C ILE A 133 11.43 -15.74 4.73
N GLY A 134 12.25 -15.40 3.73
CA GLY A 134 13.65 -15.01 3.89
C GLY A 134 13.85 -13.90 4.93
N HIS A 135 13.06 -12.82 4.87
CA HIS A 135 13.14 -11.74 5.85
C HIS A 135 12.80 -12.16 7.29
N VAL A 136 11.78 -13.01 7.46
CA VAL A 136 11.36 -13.51 8.78
C VAL A 136 12.37 -14.50 9.35
N THR A 137 12.91 -15.38 8.51
CA THR A 137 13.88 -16.40 8.90
C THR A 137 15.22 -15.78 9.31
N ALA A 138 15.70 -14.79 8.55
CA ALA A 138 16.88 -14.01 8.88
C ALA A 138 16.66 -12.91 9.93
N ARG A 139 15.43 -12.79 10.47
CA ARG A 139 15.06 -11.85 11.56
C ARG A 139 15.32 -10.38 11.21
N HIS A 140 15.19 -10.00 9.94
CA HIS A 140 15.48 -8.63 9.47
C HIS A 140 14.61 -7.56 10.16
N GLY A 141 13.36 -7.88 10.50
CA GLY A 141 12.50 -7.00 11.29
C GLY A 141 13.03 -6.73 12.71
N ALA A 142 13.59 -7.75 13.36
CA ALA A 142 14.19 -7.61 14.69
C ALA A 142 15.51 -6.83 14.68
N GLN A 143 16.35 -7.09 13.66
CA GLN A 143 17.55 -6.31 13.43
C GLN A 143 17.22 -4.83 13.19
N ARG A 144 16.16 -4.53 12.42
CA ARG A 144 15.69 -3.16 12.18
C ARG A 144 15.23 -2.46 13.45
N ALA A 145 14.35 -3.10 14.23
CA ALA A 145 13.89 -2.54 15.49
C ALA A 145 15.05 -2.27 16.46
N THR A 146 16.03 -3.19 16.51
CA THR A 146 17.26 -3.03 17.30
C THR A 146 18.07 -1.81 16.85
N ARG A 147 18.29 -1.65 15.54
CA ARG A 147 19.01 -0.48 14.99
C ARG A 147 18.30 0.83 15.32
N GLN A 148 16.97 0.88 15.20
CA GLN A 148 16.18 2.08 15.50
C GLN A 148 16.17 2.42 17.00
N GLN A 149 16.09 1.41 17.87
CA GLN A 149 16.21 1.62 19.32
C GLN A 149 17.61 2.14 19.69
N ASN A 150 18.67 1.58 19.10
CA ASN A 150 20.04 2.05 19.32
C ASN A 150 20.26 3.48 18.79
N ALA A 151 19.51 3.90 17.77
CA ALA A 151 19.50 5.27 17.27
C ALA A 151 18.67 6.25 18.14
N GLY A 152 18.09 5.78 19.25
CA GLY A 152 17.33 6.62 20.19
C GLY A 152 15.88 6.92 19.77
N LEU A 153 15.33 6.20 18.78
CA LEU A 153 13.98 6.40 18.25
C LEU A 153 12.89 5.66 19.07
N GLY A 154 13.05 5.63 20.40
CA GLY A 154 12.54 4.60 21.32
C GLY A 154 11.02 4.38 21.47
N VAL A 155 10.37 3.73 20.50
CA VAL A 155 9.08 3.04 20.69
C VAL A 155 9.02 1.75 19.86
N LEU A 156 9.17 0.57 20.49
CA LEU A 156 9.20 -0.75 19.82
C LEU A 156 7.98 -1.06 18.92
N ALA A 157 6.79 -0.53 19.23
CA ALA A 157 5.61 -0.76 18.38
C ALA A 157 5.63 0.06 17.08
N ALA A 158 6.26 1.24 17.08
CA ALA A 158 6.38 2.11 15.91
C ALA A 158 7.52 1.69 14.96
N THR A 159 8.39 0.78 15.39
CA THR A 159 9.61 0.36 14.66
C THR A 159 9.37 -0.83 13.72
N ILE A 160 8.40 -1.69 14.05
CA ILE A 160 8.06 -2.89 13.26
C ILE A 160 7.24 -2.52 12.03
N LEU A 161 6.24 -1.65 12.24
CA LEU A 161 5.30 -1.17 11.24
C LEU A 161 5.80 0.10 10.52
N GLY A 162 7.07 0.51 10.69
CA GLY A 162 7.53 1.80 10.18
C GLY A 162 6.82 2.98 10.87
N ALA A 163 7.60 4.00 11.24
CA ALA A 163 7.03 5.12 11.96
C ALA A 163 6.16 5.95 11.02
N VAL A 164 4.83 5.82 11.12
CA VAL A 164 3.97 6.98 10.98
C VAL A 164 4.24 7.84 12.20
N LEU A 165 5.22 8.74 12.10
CA LEU A 165 5.20 9.94 12.92
C LEU A 165 3.94 10.71 12.51
N GLU A 166 2.79 10.37 13.09
CA GLU A 166 1.75 11.35 13.30
C GLU A 166 2.40 12.43 14.16
N SER A 167 2.97 13.45 13.51
CA SER A 167 3.07 14.77 14.10
C SER A 167 1.62 15.23 14.36
N GLN A 168 1.06 14.76 15.47
CA GLN A 168 -0.18 15.27 16.02
C GLN A 168 0.07 16.74 16.34
N GLY A 169 -0.35 17.60 15.42
CA GLY A 169 -0.26 19.05 15.56
C GLY A 169 0.42 19.72 14.37
N MET A 170 -0.39 20.30 13.49
CA MET A 170 -0.01 21.45 12.64
C MET A 170 0.87 21.24 11.38
N ARG A 171 1.10 20.02 10.87
CA ARG A 171 1.54 19.84 9.46
C ARG A 171 0.37 19.66 8.47
N GLY A 172 -0.87 19.84 8.94
CA GLY A 172 -2.07 19.60 8.16
C GLY A 172 -2.41 20.69 7.14
N ALA A 173 -2.53 20.25 5.88
CA ALA A 173 -3.32 20.80 4.76
C ALA A 173 -2.63 21.56 3.62
N THR A 174 -1.31 21.78 3.67
CA THR A 174 -0.59 22.35 2.51
C THR A 174 0.03 21.31 1.59
N ASP A 175 0.17 20.06 2.04
CA ASP A 175 0.85 19.02 1.28
C ASP A 175 -0.13 17.97 0.74
N ILE A 176 -0.85 18.35 -0.33
CA ILE A 176 -1.71 17.40 -1.07
C ILE A 176 -0.86 16.30 -1.68
N ALA A 177 0.36 16.62 -2.13
CA ALA A 177 1.30 15.63 -2.63
C ALA A 177 1.63 14.59 -1.54
N GLY A 178 1.88 15.05 -0.30
CA GLY A 178 2.07 14.18 0.86
C GLY A 178 0.83 13.38 1.30
N GLN A 179 -0.39 13.89 1.13
CA GLN A 179 -1.62 13.13 1.44
C GLN A 179 -1.96 12.07 0.38
N VAL A 180 -1.60 12.32 -0.88
CA VAL A 180 -1.73 11.35 -1.99
C VAL A 180 -0.60 10.32 -1.94
N SER A 181 0.56 10.70 -1.39
CA SER A 181 1.71 9.81 -1.15
C SER A 181 1.53 8.95 0.12
N GLN A 182 0.63 9.34 1.03
CA GLN A 182 0.23 8.57 2.22
C GLN A 182 -0.80 7.48 1.88
N THR A 183 -0.48 6.59 0.94
CA THR A 183 -1.00 5.22 1.04
C THR A 183 -0.43 4.65 2.34
N ALA A 184 -1.25 4.09 3.23
CA ALA A 184 -0.79 3.52 4.51
C ALA A 184 0.34 2.48 4.33
N ALA A 185 0.46 1.86 3.15
CA ALA A 185 1.61 1.08 2.74
C ALA A 185 2.95 1.84 2.90
N ALA A 186 3.02 3.13 2.58
CA ALA A 186 4.22 3.95 2.77
C ALA A 186 4.59 4.14 4.26
N GLY A 187 3.62 4.03 5.17
CA GLY A 187 3.86 4.03 6.62
C GLY A 187 4.54 2.74 7.08
N TYR A 188 4.16 1.61 6.48
CA TYR A 188 4.72 0.27 6.71
C TYR A 188 6.08 0.02 6.06
N VAL A 189 6.49 0.89 5.13
CA VAL A 189 7.66 0.71 4.28
C VAL A 189 8.89 1.40 4.87
N ALA A 190 9.59 0.70 5.76
CA ALA A 190 10.99 0.97 6.03
C ALA A 190 11.85 0.07 5.14
N SER A 191 12.62 0.67 4.23
CA SER A 191 13.47 -0.07 3.29
C SER A 191 14.49 -0.94 4.01
N TYR A 192 14.63 -2.20 3.59
CA TYR A 192 15.72 -3.06 4.07
C TYR A 192 17.07 -2.61 3.50
N SER A 193 18.16 -2.99 4.18
CA SER A 193 19.50 -2.76 3.60
C SER A 193 19.74 -3.69 2.43
N ARG A 194 20.68 -3.32 1.53
CA ARG A 194 21.01 -4.14 0.36
C ARG A 194 21.46 -5.55 0.73
N GLU A 195 22.16 -5.68 1.86
CA GLU A 195 22.65 -6.97 2.38
C GLU A 195 21.48 -7.85 2.85
N GLN A 196 20.47 -7.25 3.49
CA GLN A 196 19.27 -7.95 3.92
C GLN A 196 18.45 -8.43 2.73
N GLU A 197 18.30 -7.61 1.70
CA GLU A 197 17.65 -7.98 0.45
C GLU A 197 18.37 -9.15 -0.25
N SER A 198 19.71 -9.08 -0.38
CA SER A 198 20.52 -10.16 -0.97
C SER A 198 20.44 -11.46 -0.16
N GLN A 199 20.38 -11.36 1.17
CA GLN A 199 20.16 -12.54 2.03
C GLN A 199 18.76 -13.12 1.84
N ALA A 200 17.72 -12.29 1.78
CA ALA A 200 16.35 -12.73 1.52
C ALA A 200 16.20 -13.37 0.13
N ASP A 201 16.86 -12.82 -0.89
CA ASP A 201 16.90 -13.38 -2.23
C ASP A 201 17.56 -14.77 -2.27
N ARG A 202 18.68 -14.95 -1.57
CA ARG A 202 19.36 -16.25 -1.44
C ARG A 202 18.50 -17.30 -0.76
N LEU A 203 17.85 -16.92 0.34
CA LEU A 203 16.96 -17.80 1.09
C LEU A 203 15.70 -18.13 0.30
N GLY A 204 15.11 -17.16 -0.39
CA GLY A 204 13.98 -17.38 -1.29
C GLY A 204 14.33 -18.40 -2.37
N ALA A 205 15.46 -18.22 -3.06
CA ALA A 205 15.95 -19.16 -4.08
C ALA A 205 16.15 -20.57 -3.51
N GLU A 206 16.67 -20.68 -2.29
CA GLU A 206 16.82 -21.93 -1.58
C GLU A 206 15.46 -22.61 -1.31
N TYR A 207 14.49 -21.87 -0.77
CA TYR A 207 13.16 -22.39 -0.44
C TYR A 207 12.39 -22.83 -1.70
N LEU A 208 12.54 -22.09 -2.81
CA LEU A 208 11.98 -22.49 -4.11
C LEU A 208 12.58 -23.83 -4.56
N SER A 209 13.90 -23.93 -4.53
CA SER A 209 14.62 -25.16 -4.91
C SER A 209 14.19 -26.36 -4.07
N ARG A 210 14.15 -26.22 -2.73
CA ARG A 210 13.70 -27.27 -1.80
C ARG A 210 12.26 -27.72 -2.08
N THR A 211 11.41 -26.82 -2.56
CA THR A 211 10.00 -27.10 -2.86
C THR A 211 9.70 -27.40 -4.33
N GLN A 212 10.73 -27.64 -5.14
CA GLN A 212 10.65 -27.98 -6.57
C GLN A 212 10.12 -26.86 -7.48
N TYR A 213 10.23 -25.60 -7.05
CA TYR A 213 10.08 -24.45 -7.94
C TYR A 213 11.45 -24.00 -8.46
N ASP A 214 11.49 -23.55 -9.71
CA ASP A 214 12.73 -23.04 -10.30
C ASP A 214 13.09 -21.68 -9.68
N PRO A 215 14.25 -21.53 -9.03
CA PRO A 215 14.67 -20.25 -8.45
C PRO A 215 14.78 -19.10 -9.46
N ARG A 216 14.90 -19.42 -10.77
CA ARG A 216 14.92 -18.41 -11.84
C ARG A 216 13.64 -17.59 -11.93
N ASN A 217 12.51 -18.09 -11.42
CA ASN A 217 11.25 -17.31 -11.40
C ASN A 217 11.36 -16.03 -10.56
N MET A 218 12.26 -15.97 -9.57
CA MET A 218 12.51 -14.72 -8.84
C MET A 218 13.07 -13.63 -9.76
N ILE A 219 13.81 -14.00 -10.81
CA ILE A 219 14.33 -13.06 -11.80
C ILE A 219 13.19 -12.45 -12.61
N ASP A 220 12.17 -13.24 -12.94
CA ASP A 220 10.97 -12.77 -13.66
C ASP A 220 10.11 -11.85 -12.79
N VAL A 221 10.02 -12.09 -11.48
CA VAL A 221 9.39 -11.16 -10.52
C VAL A 221 10.09 -9.80 -10.52
N ILE A 222 11.42 -9.76 -10.44
CA ILE A 222 12.17 -8.49 -10.48
C ILE A 222 11.98 -7.77 -11.81
N ALA A 223 12.00 -8.50 -12.92
CA ALA A 223 11.74 -7.93 -14.24
C ALA A 223 10.32 -7.34 -14.34
N LEU A 224 9.30 -8.05 -13.83
CA LEU A 224 7.93 -7.55 -13.76
C LEU A 224 7.86 -6.20 -13.03
N LEU A 225 8.54 -6.07 -11.89
CA LEU A 225 8.51 -4.84 -11.09
C LEU A 225 9.22 -3.67 -11.79
N LYS A 226 10.37 -3.92 -12.41
CA LYS A 226 11.07 -2.93 -13.26
C LYS A 226 10.18 -2.48 -14.43
N ASN A 227 9.53 -3.44 -15.10
CA ASN A 227 8.63 -3.20 -16.22
C ASN A 227 7.40 -2.39 -15.80
N GLN A 228 6.92 -2.58 -14.58
CA GLN A 228 5.84 -1.79 -14.01
C GLN A 228 6.24 -0.34 -13.73
N GLU A 229 7.42 -0.11 -13.14
CA GLU A 229 7.95 1.25 -12.94
C GLU A 229 8.11 1.98 -14.27
N GLN A 230 8.62 1.28 -15.27
CA GLN A 230 8.76 1.82 -16.62
C GLN A 230 7.40 2.21 -17.19
N LEU A 231 6.39 1.34 -17.12
CA LEU A 231 5.04 1.65 -17.61
C LEU A 231 4.44 2.86 -16.89
N ALA A 232 4.59 2.93 -15.56
CA ALA A 232 4.12 4.05 -14.75
C ALA A 232 4.83 5.37 -15.12
N ALA A 233 6.14 5.34 -15.35
CA ALA A 233 6.91 6.49 -15.79
C ALA A 233 6.51 6.97 -17.19
N GLU A 234 6.27 6.04 -18.12
CA GLU A 234 5.76 6.33 -19.45
C GLU A 234 4.35 6.95 -19.38
N ALA A 235 3.48 6.46 -18.50
CA ALA A 235 2.14 7.00 -18.28
C ALA A 235 2.19 8.43 -17.75
N ALA A 236 3.05 8.67 -16.75
CA ALA A 236 3.23 9.98 -16.15
C ALA A 236 3.77 10.98 -17.18
N LYS A 237 4.78 10.57 -17.96
CA LYS A 237 5.36 11.40 -19.03
C LYS A 237 4.32 11.73 -20.11
N ALA A 238 3.55 10.76 -20.57
CA ALA A 238 2.48 10.97 -21.56
C ALA A 238 1.40 11.94 -21.04
N ALA A 239 1.14 11.92 -19.73
CA ALA A 239 0.21 12.83 -19.07
C ALA A 239 0.82 14.19 -18.69
N GLY A 240 2.09 14.46 -18.98
CA GLY A 240 2.79 15.69 -18.60
C GLY A 240 3.00 15.85 -17.09
N ARG A 241 3.14 14.73 -16.36
CA ARG A 241 3.19 14.66 -14.89
C ARG A 241 4.55 14.19 -14.38
N PRO A 242 4.91 14.52 -13.13
CA PRO A 242 6.07 13.91 -12.49
C PRO A 242 5.89 12.40 -12.38
N VAL A 243 7.00 11.67 -12.52
CA VAL A 243 7.03 10.20 -12.36
C VAL A 243 6.69 9.87 -10.90
N PRO A 244 5.71 8.99 -10.63
CA PRO A 244 5.40 8.53 -9.28
C PRO A 244 6.63 7.88 -8.64
N SER A 245 6.90 8.18 -7.37
CA SER A 245 7.89 7.48 -6.56
C SER A 245 7.24 6.92 -5.29
N GLY A 246 7.59 5.69 -4.90
CA GLY A 246 7.36 5.21 -3.53
C GLY A 246 6.08 4.42 -3.22
N GLY A 247 5.39 3.83 -4.20
CA GLY A 247 4.14 3.06 -3.97
C GLY A 247 4.19 1.56 -4.32
N ASN A 248 5.32 1.07 -4.81
CA ASN A 248 5.48 -0.32 -5.28
C ASN A 248 6.38 -1.12 -4.34
N TRP A 249 6.41 -2.45 -4.51
CA TRP A 249 7.31 -3.36 -3.77
C TRP A 249 8.78 -2.88 -3.79
N LEU A 250 9.24 -2.25 -4.87
CA LEU A 250 10.61 -1.70 -4.98
C LEU A 250 10.89 -0.51 -4.05
N ALA A 251 9.86 0.13 -3.50
CA ALA A 251 10.02 1.17 -2.48
C ALA A 251 10.47 0.58 -1.13
N SER A 252 9.93 -0.57 -0.73
CA SER A 252 10.39 -1.32 0.47
C SER A 252 11.59 -2.21 0.19
N HIS A 253 11.73 -2.67 -1.05
CA HIS A 253 12.75 -3.61 -1.49
C HIS A 253 13.53 -3.01 -2.67
N PRO A 254 14.43 -2.02 -2.45
CA PRO A 254 15.14 -1.39 -3.54
C PRO A 254 15.85 -2.42 -4.44
N SER A 255 15.52 -2.45 -5.73
CA SER A 255 16.30 -3.21 -6.70
C SER A 255 17.58 -2.44 -7.03
N ASN A 256 18.72 -3.11 -6.98
CA ASN A 256 19.93 -2.66 -7.67
C ASN A 256 20.27 -3.68 -8.77
N GLU A 257 20.96 -3.22 -9.83
CA GLU A 257 21.41 -4.13 -10.91
C GLU A 257 22.26 -5.29 -10.37
N GLN A 258 22.97 -5.05 -9.27
CA GLN A 258 23.73 -6.04 -8.53
C GLN A 258 22.86 -7.19 -7.99
N ARG A 259 21.69 -6.93 -7.40
CA ARG A 259 20.76 -7.97 -6.91
C ARG A 259 20.27 -8.84 -8.05
N LEU A 260 19.96 -8.25 -9.21
CA LEU A 260 19.57 -9.03 -10.38
C LEU A 260 20.71 -9.96 -10.83
N ALA A 261 21.95 -9.49 -10.80
CA ALA A 261 23.12 -10.31 -11.08
C ALA A 261 23.33 -11.41 -10.02
N GLU A 262 23.12 -11.09 -8.74
CA GLU A 262 23.24 -12.04 -7.63
C GLU A 262 22.15 -13.11 -7.68
N ILE A 263 20.88 -12.76 -7.91
CA ILE A 263 19.79 -13.72 -8.09
C ILE A 263 20.08 -14.65 -9.27
N ARG A 264 20.59 -14.11 -10.39
CA ARG A 264 21.02 -14.94 -11.53
C ARG A 264 22.11 -15.92 -11.12
N ALA A 265 23.13 -15.47 -10.38
CA ALA A 265 24.19 -16.35 -9.89
C ALA A 265 23.65 -17.40 -8.91
N ASN A 266 22.83 -17.00 -7.93
CA ASN A 266 22.22 -17.89 -6.95
C ASN A 266 21.35 -18.96 -7.59
N ALA A 267 20.57 -18.59 -8.62
CA ALA A 267 19.74 -19.54 -9.35
C ALA A 267 20.56 -20.64 -10.05
N THR A 268 21.81 -20.36 -10.42
CA THR A 268 22.71 -21.40 -11.00
C THR A 268 23.25 -22.39 -9.97
N LEU A 269 23.20 -22.07 -8.67
CA LEU A 269 23.65 -22.95 -7.60
C LEU A 269 22.71 -24.15 -7.40
N TYR A 270 21.45 -24.01 -7.82
CA TYR A 270 20.41 -25.01 -7.62
C TYR A 270 20.09 -25.74 -8.92
N GLN A 271 20.56 -26.97 -9.04
CA GLN A 271 20.21 -27.86 -10.15
C GLN A 271 19.01 -28.71 -9.77
N GLY A 272 17.94 -28.60 -10.55
CA GLY A 272 16.71 -29.36 -10.33
C GLY A 272 15.96 -29.60 -11.62
N ARG A 273 15.10 -30.62 -11.62
CA ARG A 273 14.21 -30.91 -12.75
C ARG A 273 12.90 -30.13 -12.57
N TYR A 274 12.95 -28.83 -12.83
CA TYR A 274 11.79 -27.95 -12.74
C TYR A 274 10.93 -28.10 -14.00
N VAL A 275 9.89 -28.93 -13.93
CA VAL A 275 9.03 -29.27 -15.09
C VAL A 275 7.70 -28.51 -15.12
N ASP A 276 7.29 -27.94 -13.99
CA ASP A 276 5.97 -27.32 -13.81
C ASP A 276 6.13 -26.05 -12.98
N ASP A 277 5.87 -24.90 -13.59
CA ASP A 277 5.83 -23.58 -12.93
C ASP A 277 4.45 -23.28 -12.30
N GLY A 278 3.49 -24.20 -12.45
CA GLY A 278 2.14 -24.09 -11.94
C GLY A 278 1.31 -23.00 -12.61
N ARG A 279 1.70 -22.52 -13.79
CA ARG A 279 1.00 -21.43 -14.51
C ARG A 279 -0.50 -21.66 -14.65
N GLU A 280 -0.93 -22.84 -15.10
CA GLU A 280 -2.35 -23.12 -15.26
C GLU A 280 -3.12 -23.16 -13.93
N ARG A 281 -2.53 -23.71 -12.87
CA ARG A 281 -3.13 -23.67 -11.52
C ARG A 281 -3.28 -22.25 -11.02
N TYR A 282 -2.24 -21.43 -11.23
CA TYR A 282 -2.23 -20.03 -10.85
C TYR A 282 -3.33 -19.25 -11.57
N LEU A 283 -3.40 -19.37 -12.90
CA LEU A 283 -4.43 -18.72 -13.72
C LEU A 283 -5.85 -19.13 -13.30
N GLN A 284 -6.07 -20.39 -12.93
CA GLN A 284 -7.35 -20.85 -12.39
C GLN A 284 -7.66 -20.25 -11.01
N ALA A 285 -6.65 -20.13 -10.13
CA ALA A 285 -6.82 -19.59 -8.79
C ALA A 285 -7.25 -18.11 -8.81
N ILE A 286 -6.70 -17.31 -9.74
CA ILE A 286 -6.99 -15.88 -9.84
C ILE A 286 -8.16 -15.54 -10.79
N ASP A 287 -8.76 -16.52 -11.47
CA ASP A 287 -9.92 -16.24 -12.33
C ASP A 287 -11.12 -15.77 -11.50
N GLY A 288 -11.59 -14.56 -11.78
CA GLY A 288 -12.60 -13.86 -10.98
C GLY A 288 -12.03 -13.02 -9.85
N MET A 289 -10.71 -12.90 -9.69
CA MET A 289 -10.10 -11.99 -8.73
C MET A 289 -10.34 -10.53 -9.13
N THR A 290 -10.71 -9.66 -8.19
CA THR A 290 -10.90 -8.23 -8.41
C THR A 290 -9.63 -7.55 -8.90
N PHE A 291 -9.75 -6.79 -9.99
CA PHE A 291 -8.70 -6.01 -10.62
C PHE A 291 -8.91 -4.50 -10.40
N GLY A 292 -7.86 -3.80 -9.97
CA GLY A 292 -7.96 -2.35 -9.68
C GLY A 292 -8.82 -2.10 -8.45
N ASP A 293 -9.66 -1.07 -8.46
CA ASP A 293 -10.49 -0.74 -7.29
C ASP A 293 -11.47 -1.86 -6.89
N SER A 294 -11.67 -2.07 -5.58
CA SER A 294 -12.70 -2.99 -5.04
C SER A 294 -13.98 -2.24 -4.67
N ARG A 295 -15.09 -2.98 -4.58
CA ARG A 295 -16.38 -2.44 -4.14
C ARG A 295 -16.29 -1.88 -2.72
N GLU A 296 -15.52 -2.57 -1.88
CA GLU A 296 -15.32 -2.31 -0.46
C GLU A 296 -14.55 -1.00 -0.23
N GLN A 297 -13.62 -0.67 -1.14
CA GLN A 297 -12.79 0.54 -1.09
C GLN A 297 -13.33 1.69 -1.97
N GLY A 298 -14.37 1.42 -2.76
CA GLY A 298 -14.87 2.35 -3.76
C GLY A 298 -14.07 2.31 -5.05
N VAL A 299 -14.70 2.74 -6.14
CA VAL A 299 -14.32 2.47 -7.52
C VAL A 299 -14.26 3.76 -8.32
N VAL A 300 -13.14 4.00 -8.99
CA VAL A 300 -12.94 5.11 -9.93
C VAL A 300 -13.19 4.63 -11.36
N ARG A 301 -14.01 5.38 -12.11
CA ARG A 301 -14.26 5.19 -13.55
C ARG A 301 -14.15 6.53 -14.26
N GLY A 302 -12.98 6.78 -14.86
CA GLY A 302 -12.68 8.05 -15.50
C GLY A 302 -12.71 9.20 -14.48
N ARG A 303 -13.73 10.06 -14.57
CA ARG A 303 -13.96 11.18 -13.64
C ARG A 303 -14.85 10.83 -12.46
N GLU A 304 -15.50 9.67 -12.47
CA GLU A 304 -16.50 9.31 -11.47
C GLU A 304 -15.90 8.41 -10.40
N PHE A 305 -16.34 8.60 -9.16
CA PHE A 305 -16.05 7.72 -8.03
C PHE A 305 -17.35 7.22 -7.43
N TYR A 306 -17.38 5.94 -7.09
CA TYR A 306 -18.53 5.26 -6.52
C TYR A 306 -18.10 4.43 -5.31
N HIS A 307 -18.77 4.56 -4.18
CA HIS A 307 -18.47 3.75 -3.00
C HIS A 307 -19.75 3.09 -2.48
N GLU A 308 -19.94 1.80 -2.83
CA GLU A 308 -21.21 1.12 -2.57
C GLU A 308 -21.53 0.94 -1.08
N PRO A 309 -20.59 0.46 -0.22
CA PRO A 309 -20.83 0.40 1.23
C PRO A 309 -21.17 1.74 1.88
N LEU A 310 -20.58 2.84 1.40
CA LEU A 310 -20.86 4.18 1.90
C LEU A 310 -22.12 4.80 1.26
N GLY A 311 -22.57 4.27 0.14
CA GLY A 311 -23.72 4.78 -0.59
C GLY A 311 -23.44 6.06 -1.38
N LEU A 312 -22.18 6.39 -1.66
CA LEU A 312 -21.79 7.70 -2.17
C LEU A 312 -21.24 7.68 -3.60
N ALA A 313 -21.45 8.79 -4.31
CA ALA A 313 -20.76 9.13 -5.55
C ALA A 313 -20.16 10.54 -5.50
N LEU A 314 -19.10 10.73 -6.28
CA LEU A 314 -18.39 12.00 -6.43
C LEU A 314 -17.80 12.08 -7.84
N SER A 315 -17.75 13.27 -8.43
CA SER A 315 -17.20 13.49 -9.77
C SER A 315 -16.04 14.49 -9.71
N ALA A 316 -14.96 14.19 -10.43
CA ALA A 316 -13.86 15.12 -10.64
C ALA A 316 -14.15 16.08 -11.79
N PRO A 317 -13.82 17.39 -11.68
CA PRO A 317 -13.89 18.33 -12.79
C PRO A 317 -13.05 17.93 -14.00
N ASN A 318 -13.21 18.63 -15.13
CA ASN A 318 -12.49 18.30 -16.36
C ASN A 318 -10.98 18.53 -16.17
N GLY A 319 -10.18 17.50 -16.50
CA GLY A 319 -8.73 17.53 -16.32
C GLY A 319 -8.27 17.29 -14.87
N TRP A 320 -9.19 17.13 -13.93
CA TRP A 320 -8.91 16.72 -12.55
C TRP A 320 -8.93 15.20 -12.45
N ARG A 321 -8.36 14.66 -11.38
CA ARG A 321 -8.30 13.22 -11.12
C ARG A 321 -8.80 12.90 -9.73
N ILE A 322 -9.29 11.68 -9.56
CA ILE A 322 -9.61 11.12 -8.25
C ILE A 322 -8.45 10.23 -7.82
N ALA A 323 -7.95 10.44 -6.61
CA ALA A 323 -7.14 9.49 -5.89
C ALA A 323 -8.01 8.84 -4.82
N ASN A 324 -8.24 7.54 -4.95
CA ASN A 324 -8.97 6.75 -3.97
C ASN A 324 -8.00 6.26 -2.89
N GLY A 325 -7.89 7.03 -1.81
CA GLY A 325 -7.14 6.63 -0.63
C GLY A 325 -8.04 5.93 0.37
N ARG A 326 -7.45 5.09 1.22
CA ARG A 326 -8.15 4.33 2.26
C ARG A 326 -9.04 5.17 3.17
N ASP A 327 -8.47 6.23 3.75
CA ASP A 327 -9.17 7.08 4.73
C ASP A 327 -9.80 8.31 4.09
N ALA A 328 -9.49 8.56 2.82
CA ALA A 328 -9.90 9.78 2.14
C ALA A 328 -9.90 9.64 0.63
N ILE A 329 -10.94 10.21 0.02
CA ILE A 329 -11.01 10.41 -1.42
C ILE A 329 -10.47 11.82 -1.70
N SER A 330 -9.53 11.93 -2.63
CA SER A 330 -8.97 13.23 -3.03
C SER A 330 -9.27 13.54 -4.49
N VAL A 331 -9.95 14.65 -4.76
CA VAL A 331 -10.19 15.18 -6.11
C VAL A 331 -9.17 16.29 -6.38
N ILE A 332 -8.21 16.02 -7.26
CA ILE A 332 -6.97 16.81 -7.37
C ILE A 332 -6.92 17.47 -8.74
N ASN A 333 -6.53 18.75 -8.76
CA ASN A 333 -6.42 19.52 -9.99
C ASN A 333 -5.26 19.03 -10.88
N ALA A 334 -5.25 19.48 -12.13
CA ALA A 334 -4.24 19.09 -13.11
C ALA A 334 -2.80 19.44 -12.65
N ALA A 335 -2.63 20.55 -11.94
CA ALA A 335 -1.34 21.00 -11.42
C ALA A 335 -0.85 20.23 -10.18
N GLY A 336 -1.74 19.49 -9.50
CA GLY A 336 -1.42 18.77 -8.25
C GLY A 336 -1.19 19.68 -7.04
N ASP A 337 -1.52 20.97 -7.13
CA ASP A 337 -1.28 21.97 -6.09
C ASP A 337 -2.53 22.35 -5.28
N ALA A 338 -3.71 21.84 -5.67
CA ALA A 338 -4.99 22.04 -4.98
C ALA A 338 -5.95 20.84 -5.15
N GLY A 339 -6.84 20.63 -4.20
CA GLY A 339 -7.76 19.49 -4.23
C GLY A 339 -8.81 19.48 -3.12
N LEU A 340 -9.88 18.72 -3.36
CA LEU A 340 -10.94 18.45 -2.39
C LEU A 340 -10.66 17.11 -1.72
N VAL A 341 -10.55 17.10 -0.40
CA VAL A 341 -10.32 15.89 0.39
C VAL A 341 -11.60 15.53 1.13
N VAL A 342 -12.15 14.36 0.84
CA VAL A 342 -13.39 13.85 1.43
C VAL A 342 -13.06 12.74 2.42
N LYS A 343 -13.49 12.85 3.67
CA LYS A 343 -13.30 11.85 4.73
C LYS A 343 -14.62 11.46 5.36
N LEU A 344 -14.76 10.17 5.69
CA LEU A 344 -15.81 9.71 6.60
C LEU A 344 -15.47 10.17 8.03
N LEU A 345 -16.43 10.79 8.71
CA LEU A 345 -16.28 11.14 10.12
C LEU A 345 -16.66 9.94 11.02
N PRO A 346 -16.05 9.82 12.21
CA PRO A 346 -16.34 8.74 13.15
C PRO A 346 -17.82 8.66 13.53
N GLU A 347 -18.30 7.49 13.97
CA GLU A 347 -19.71 7.27 14.29
C GLU A 347 -20.26 8.23 15.36
N GLN A 348 -19.41 8.69 16.29
CA GLN A 348 -19.79 9.67 17.30
C GLN A 348 -20.25 11.00 16.69
N ALA A 349 -19.83 11.30 15.45
CA ALA A 349 -20.25 12.50 14.74
C ALA A 349 -21.74 12.50 14.36
N ARG A 350 -22.39 11.33 14.27
CA ARG A 350 -23.79 11.24 13.80
C ARG A 350 -24.76 12.04 14.67
N GLY A 351 -24.52 12.08 15.98
CA GLY A 351 -25.35 12.77 16.97
C GLY A 351 -25.05 14.26 17.15
N MET A 352 -24.06 14.81 16.45
CA MET A 352 -23.64 16.21 16.61
C MET A 352 -24.21 17.08 15.48
N SER A 353 -24.55 18.34 15.78
CA SER A 353 -24.83 19.35 14.75
C SER A 353 -23.58 19.61 13.90
N HIS A 354 -23.75 19.98 12.62
CA HIS A 354 -22.63 20.34 11.77
C HIS A 354 -21.76 21.44 12.37
N GLU A 355 -22.35 22.46 12.98
CA GLU A 355 -21.62 23.58 13.57
C GLU A 355 -20.74 23.13 14.75
N ALA A 356 -21.23 22.19 15.57
CA ALA A 356 -20.44 21.59 16.64
C ALA A 356 -19.28 20.74 16.08
N LEU A 357 -19.52 19.96 15.02
CA LEU A 357 -18.47 19.19 14.35
C LEU A 357 -17.40 20.09 13.74
N ILE A 358 -17.80 21.16 13.06
CA ILE A 358 -16.87 22.15 12.49
C ILE A 358 -16.00 22.74 13.61
N ARG A 359 -16.59 23.17 14.74
CA ARG A 359 -15.84 23.69 15.89
C ARG A 359 -14.83 22.66 16.43
N GLN A 360 -15.23 21.39 16.54
CA GLN A 360 -14.36 20.31 17.01
C GLN A 360 -13.21 20.03 16.02
N LEU A 361 -13.50 19.95 14.72
CA LEU A 361 -12.51 19.66 13.67
C LEU A 361 -11.46 20.75 13.54
N LEU A 362 -11.85 22.01 13.75
CA LEU A 362 -10.92 23.14 13.76
C LEU A 362 -10.05 23.20 15.03
N LYS A 363 -10.26 22.28 16.00
CA LYS A 363 -9.59 22.27 17.32
C LYS A 363 -9.55 23.67 17.95
N ALA A 364 -10.67 24.37 17.82
CA ALA A 364 -10.76 25.78 18.09
C ALA A 364 -10.69 26.03 19.60
N ASP A 365 -9.50 26.41 20.08
CA ASP A 365 -9.50 27.45 21.10
C ASP A 365 -10.16 28.67 20.45
N GLN A 366 -11.27 29.17 21.02
CA GLN A 366 -12.19 30.10 20.34
C GLN A 366 -11.50 31.38 19.86
N ASN A 367 -10.35 31.73 20.45
CA ASN A 367 -9.54 32.90 20.10
C ASN A 367 -8.70 32.74 18.81
N ARG A 368 -8.79 31.59 18.12
CA ARG A 368 -7.89 31.23 17.01
C ARG A 368 -8.61 30.90 15.70
N VAL A 369 -9.92 31.13 15.64
CA VAL A 369 -10.76 30.88 14.45
C VAL A 369 -11.60 32.13 14.17
N ASP A 370 -11.46 32.70 12.98
CA ASP A 370 -12.31 33.77 12.48
C ASP A 370 -12.97 33.33 11.17
N GLY A 371 -14.28 33.40 11.07
CA GLY A 371 -15.00 32.90 9.90
C GLY A 371 -16.49 32.74 10.11
N ARG A 372 -17.17 32.27 9.06
CA ARG A 372 -18.63 32.08 9.07
C ARG A 372 -19.01 30.68 8.59
N THR A 373 -20.13 30.20 9.12
CA THR A 373 -20.80 29.00 8.63
C THR A 373 -21.99 29.38 7.77
N GLU A 374 -22.27 28.57 6.75
CA GLU A 374 -23.38 28.72 5.83
C GLU A 374 -24.05 27.36 5.62
N LYS A 375 -25.36 27.27 5.81
CA LYS A 375 -26.11 26.05 5.53
C LYS A 375 -26.28 25.89 4.01
N ARG A 376 -26.07 24.67 3.52
CA ARG A 376 -26.14 24.30 2.10
C ARG A 376 -26.82 22.95 1.94
N GLN A 377 -27.05 22.56 0.68
CA GLN A 377 -27.45 21.22 0.32
C GLN A 377 -26.56 20.70 -0.82
N LEU A 378 -26.13 19.45 -0.73
CA LEU A 378 -25.37 18.75 -1.77
C LEU A 378 -26.26 17.64 -2.33
N HIS A 379 -26.89 17.86 -3.48
CA HIS A 379 -27.87 16.92 -4.05
C HIS A 379 -28.97 16.47 -3.07
N GLY A 380 -29.50 17.42 -2.28
CA GLY A 380 -30.52 17.16 -1.26
C GLY A 380 -29.98 16.69 0.09
N LEU A 381 -28.67 16.41 0.20
CA LEU A 381 -28.02 16.11 1.47
C LEU A 381 -27.76 17.40 2.25
N PRO A 382 -28.25 17.53 3.50
CA PRO A 382 -27.93 18.67 4.34
C PRO A 382 -26.43 18.84 4.51
N ALA A 383 -25.94 20.08 4.40
CA ALA A 383 -24.54 20.38 4.60
C ALA A 383 -24.36 21.74 5.28
N THR A 384 -23.23 21.95 5.96
CA THR A 384 -22.82 23.26 6.48
C THR A 384 -21.40 23.52 6.04
N HIS A 385 -21.22 24.59 5.27
CA HIS A 385 -19.92 25.06 4.81
C HIS A 385 -19.35 26.07 5.79
N PHE A 386 -18.04 26.00 6.04
CA PHE A 386 -17.27 26.98 6.80
C PHE A 386 -16.20 27.58 5.89
N ALA A 387 -16.09 28.91 5.93
CA ALA A 387 -14.99 29.64 5.32
C ALA A 387 -14.45 30.68 6.32
N GLY A 388 -13.14 30.67 6.51
CA GLY A 388 -12.49 31.55 7.48
C GLY A 388 -10.98 31.40 7.51
N THR A 389 -10.37 31.92 8.58
CA THR A 389 -8.94 31.83 8.87
C THR A 389 -8.72 31.13 10.21
N LEU A 390 -7.69 30.28 10.26
CA LEU A 390 -7.18 29.67 11.48
C LEU A 390 -5.83 30.29 11.84
N ARG A 391 -5.66 30.65 13.11
CA ARG A 391 -4.37 31.09 13.66
C ARG A 391 -3.69 29.94 14.40
N ASN A 392 -2.45 29.63 14.04
CA ASN A 392 -1.65 28.67 14.78
C ASN A 392 -1.10 29.28 16.09
N ALA A 393 -0.45 28.49 16.94
CA ALA A 393 0.07 28.95 18.24
C ALA A 393 1.20 29.97 18.10
N GLN A 394 1.80 30.04 16.91
CA GLN A 394 2.86 30.97 16.53
C GLN A 394 2.30 32.24 15.86
N GLY A 395 0.97 32.41 15.84
CA GLY A 395 0.29 33.59 15.28
C GLY A 395 0.13 33.59 13.75
N GLN A 396 0.59 32.55 13.05
CA GLN A 396 0.44 32.45 11.60
C GLN A 396 -1.01 32.12 11.23
N SER A 397 -1.55 32.84 10.25
CA SER A 397 -2.93 32.65 9.78
C SER A 397 -2.95 31.80 8.49
N ALA A 398 -3.88 30.86 8.40
CA ALA A 398 -4.14 30.07 7.20
C ALA A 398 -5.62 30.09 6.84
N ASN A 399 -5.94 30.25 5.56
CA ASN A 399 -7.31 30.12 5.07
C ASN A 399 -7.78 28.67 5.20
N VAL A 400 -8.99 28.48 5.71
CA VAL A 400 -9.62 27.17 5.83
C VAL A 400 -11.02 27.23 5.26
N MET A 401 -11.28 26.30 4.34
CA MET A 401 -12.60 26.04 3.80
C MET A 401 -12.90 24.56 3.94
N LEU A 402 -14.04 24.25 4.55
CA LEU A 402 -14.51 22.88 4.72
C LEU A 402 -16.02 22.82 4.79
N THR A 403 -16.59 21.67 4.49
CA THR A 403 -18.01 21.38 4.59
C THR A 403 -18.19 20.11 5.39
N VAL A 404 -19.12 20.13 6.33
CA VAL A 404 -19.65 18.92 6.95
C VAL A 404 -20.99 18.60 6.28
N ALA A 405 -21.11 17.40 5.72
CA ALA A 405 -22.31 16.96 5.00
C ALA A 405 -22.87 15.67 5.58
N ASP A 406 -24.19 15.55 5.51
CA ASP A 406 -24.90 14.29 5.73
C ASP A 406 -24.72 13.36 4.54
N GLY A 407 -24.85 12.06 4.81
CA GLY A 407 -24.90 11.06 3.76
C GLY A 407 -25.64 9.79 4.18
N PRO A 408 -25.66 8.80 3.28
CA PRO A 408 -26.47 7.60 3.41
C PRO A 408 -26.22 6.83 4.72
N GLY A 409 -27.31 6.33 5.31
CA GLY A 409 -27.24 5.59 6.58
C GLY A 409 -26.83 6.45 7.78
N GLY A 410 -27.08 7.77 7.71
CA GLY A 410 -26.80 8.72 8.79
C GLY A 410 -25.32 9.02 8.98
N LYS A 411 -24.45 8.65 8.03
CA LYS A 411 -23.01 8.94 8.08
C LYS A 411 -22.76 10.43 7.88
N ARG A 412 -21.66 10.93 8.46
CA ARG A 412 -21.22 12.33 8.31
C ARG A 412 -19.91 12.36 7.55
N TYR A 413 -19.74 13.35 6.68
CA TYR A 413 -18.57 13.50 5.83
C TYR A 413 -17.94 14.87 6.02
N LEU A 414 -16.61 14.91 6.01
CA LEU A 414 -15.83 16.13 5.93
C LEU A 414 -15.31 16.29 4.51
N LEU A 415 -15.68 17.38 3.85
CA LEU A 415 -15.15 17.80 2.56
C LEU A 415 -14.27 19.02 2.80
N ARG A 416 -12.95 18.88 2.65
CA ARG A 416 -11.98 19.94 2.97
C ARG A 416 -11.25 20.40 1.72
N TYR A 417 -11.12 21.72 1.58
CA TYR A 417 -10.34 22.35 0.53
C TYR A 417 -8.89 22.34 0.98
N ALA A 418 -8.01 21.71 0.20
CA ALA A 418 -6.58 21.69 0.42
C ALA A 418 -5.87 22.41 -0.73
N SER A 419 -4.73 23.03 -0.41
CA SER A 419 -3.90 23.74 -1.40
C SER A 419 -2.49 23.98 -0.87
N GLN A 420 -1.49 24.00 -1.74
CA GLN A 420 -0.11 24.33 -1.37
C GLN A 420 0.04 25.77 -0.88
N ASN A 421 -0.72 26.72 -1.47
CA ASN A 421 -0.70 28.13 -1.09
C ASN A 421 -2.00 28.84 -1.51
N ALA A 422 -2.17 30.09 -1.07
CA ALA A 422 -3.38 30.87 -1.33
C ALA A 422 -3.65 31.14 -2.82
N GLN A 423 -2.61 31.30 -3.64
CA GLN A 423 -2.76 31.52 -5.09
C GLN A 423 -3.27 30.26 -5.79
N ALA A 424 -2.72 29.09 -5.43
CA ALA A 424 -3.19 27.79 -5.91
C ALA A 424 -4.66 27.57 -5.53
N LEU A 425 -5.04 27.87 -4.28
CA LEU A 425 -6.43 27.79 -3.83
C LEU A 425 -7.35 28.69 -4.66
N GLN A 426 -6.97 29.96 -4.87
CA GLN A 426 -7.78 30.91 -5.62
C GLN A 426 -7.99 30.47 -7.07
N ARG A 427 -6.95 29.96 -7.74
CA ARG A 427 -7.06 29.42 -9.11
C ARG A 427 -7.97 28.18 -9.17
N ALA A 428 -7.87 27.30 -8.17
CA ALA A 428 -8.57 26.03 -8.16
C ALA A 428 -10.01 26.13 -7.62
N LEU A 429 -10.39 27.27 -7.02
CA LEU A 429 -11.64 27.43 -6.29
C LEU A 429 -12.90 27.02 -7.07
N PRO A 430 -13.08 27.41 -8.37
CA PRO A 430 -14.25 26.98 -9.14
C PRO A 430 -14.33 25.46 -9.28
N GLY A 431 -13.19 24.78 -9.54
CA GLY A 431 -13.14 23.33 -9.66
C GLY A 431 -13.35 22.61 -8.32
N LEU A 432 -12.87 23.18 -7.20
CA LEU A 432 -13.16 22.65 -5.87
C LEU A 432 -14.65 22.73 -5.53
N GLN A 433 -15.31 23.83 -5.92
CA GLN A 433 -16.76 23.99 -5.75
C GLN A 433 -17.55 23.04 -6.66
N GLU A 434 -17.14 22.83 -7.91
CA GLU A 434 -17.74 21.82 -8.81
C GLU A 434 -17.60 20.41 -8.22
N ALA A 435 -16.41 20.04 -7.76
CA ALA A 435 -16.15 18.75 -7.12
C ALA A 435 -17.01 18.58 -5.86
N GLU A 436 -17.06 19.58 -4.97
CA GLU A 436 -17.89 19.54 -3.76
C GLU A 436 -19.38 19.39 -4.11
N ALA A 437 -19.86 20.17 -5.08
CA ALA A 437 -21.25 20.14 -5.51
C ALA A 437 -21.65 18.78 -6.09
N SER A 438 -20.70 18.01 -6.66
CA SER A 438 -20.95 16.67 -7.22
C SER A 438 -21.22 15.59 -6.17
N PHE A 439 -20.91 15.83 -4.89
CA PHE A 439 -21.11 14.87 -3.81
C PHE A 439 -22.60 14.53 -3.65
N ARG A 440 -22.93 13.23 -3.68
CA ARG A 440 -24.31 12.75 -3.69
C ARG A 440 -24.43 11.29 -3.28
N GLU A 441 -25.67 10.85 -3.05
CA GLU A 441 -25.98 9.42 -2.90
C GLU A 441 -25.88 8.67 -4.23
N LEU A 442 -25.61 7.36 -4.16
CA LEU A 442 -25.61 6.45 -5.30
C LEU A 442 -27.02 6.23 -5.84
N THR A 443 -27.17 6.44 -7.14
CA THR A 443 -28.32 6.00 -7.93
C THR A 443 -28.20 4.53 -8.30
N SER A 444 -29.28 3.94 -8.82
CA SER A 444 -29.26 2.57 -9.37
C SER A 444 -28.28 2.42 -10.55
N ALA A 445 -28.10 3.46 -11.37
CA ALA A 445 -27.15 3.45 -12.46
C ALA A 445 -25.70 3.42 -11.94
N ASP A 446 -25.41 4.18 -10.88
CA ASP A 446 -24.07 4.20 -10.28
C ASP A 446 -23.71 2.86 -9.67
N ARG A 447 -24.66 2.17 -9.02
CA ARG A 447 -24.40 0.82 -8.48
C ARG A 447 -24.01 -0.19 -9.57
N LYS A 448 -24.52 -0.01 -10.79
CA LYS A 448 -24.10 -0.81 -11.94
C LYS A 448 -22.72 -0.42 -12.43
N ALA A 449 -22.40 0.88 -12.45
CA ALA A 449 -21.09 1.39 -12.85
C ALA A 449 -19.98 1.09 -11.81
N ALA A 450 -20.35 0.95 -10.54
CA ALA A 450 -19.49 0.63 -9.41
C ALA A 450 -19.08 -0.85 -9.35
N GLN A 451 -19.51 -1.68 -10.30
CA GLN A 451 -19.09 -3.07 -10.34
C GLN A 451 -17.56 -3.14 -10.48
N PRO A 452 -16.89 -3.89 -9.59
CA PRO A 452 -15.44 -4.05 -9.66
C PRO A 452 -15.10 -4.80 -10.95
N TRP A 453 -13.98 -4.42 -11.55
CA TRP A 453 -13.44 -5.21 -12.65
C TRP A 453 -12.85 -6.49 -12.09
N VAL A 454 -12.86 -7.55 -12.88
CA VAL A 454 -12.30 -8.85 -12.49
C VAL A 454 -11.34 -9.36 -13.53
N ILE A 455 -10.34 -10.10 -13.07
CA ILE A 455 -9.45 -10.86 -13.93
C ILE A 455 -10.22 -12.04 -14.50
N ARG A 456 -10.08 -12.26 -15.81
CA ARG A 456 -10.55 -13.45 -16.50
C ARG A 456 -9.44 -14.03 -17.34
N THR A 457 -9.50 -15.34 -17.51
CA THR A 457 -8.58 -16.08 -18.37
C THR A 457 -9.28 -16.42 -19.68
N VAL A 458 -8.67 -16.03 -20.79
CA VAL A 458 -9.21 -16.20 -22.14
C VAL A 458 -8.14 -16.76 -23.07
N ALA A 459 -8.54 -17.32 -24.21
CA ALA A 459 -7.62 -17.66 -25.27
C ALA A 459 -7.10 -16.37 -25.94
N MET A 460 -5.79 -16.28 -26.16
CA MET A 460 -5.15 -15.14 -26.82
C MET A 460 -5.73 -14.97 -28.23
N PRO A 461 -6.31 -13.81 -28.57
CA PRO A 461 -6.92 -13.60 -29.88
C PRO A 461 -5.86 -13.50 -30.98
N LYS A 462 -6.27 -13.80 -32.22
CA LYS A 462 -5.37 -13.73 -33.39
C LYS A 462 -4.85 -12.32 -33.65
N GLY A 463 -5.65 -11.29 -33.35
CA GLY A 463 -5.25 -9.88 -33.46
C GLY A 463 -4.38 -9.37 -32.31
N GLY A 464 -3.87 -10.26 -31.45
CA GLY A 464 -2.88 -9.91 -30.43
C GLY A 464 -3.45 -9.10 -29.26
N PHE A 465 -2.56 -8.43 -28.52
CA PHE A 465 -2.96 -7.59 -27.38
C PHE A 465 -3.83 -6.40 -27.79
N ALA A 466 -3.70 -5.89 -29.01
CA ALA A 466 -4.54 -4.81 -29.52
C ALA A 466 -6.02 -5.24 -29.59
N GLU A 467 -6.29 -6.47 -30.06
CA GLU A 467 -7.64 -7.03 -30.06
C GLU A 467 -8.10 -7.36 -28.64
N LEU A 468 -7.22 -7.92 -27.80
CA LEU A 468 -7.54 -8.23 -26.41
C LEU A 468 -7.92 -6.97 -25.62
N ALA A 469 -7.23 -5.86 -25.83
CA ALA A 469 -7.49 -4.57 -25.19
C ALA A 469 -8.90 -4.06 -25.54
N ARG A 470 -9.26 -4.06 -26.83
CA ARG A 470 -10.61 -3.67 -27.30
C ARG A 470 -11.74 -4.55 -26.77
N GLN A 471 -11.44 -5.79 -26.39
CA GLN A 471 -12.39 -6.74 -25.82
C GLN A 471 -12.42 -6.71 -24.27
N SER A 472 -11.57 -5.90 -23.64
CA SER A 472 -11.44 -5.80 -22.19
C SER A 472 -12.21 -4.60 -21.63
N ALA A 473 -12.47 -4.61 -20.32
CA ALA A 473 -13.04 -3.46 -19.63
C ALA A 473 -12.10 -2.23 -19.54
N LEU A 474 -10.83 -2.39 -19.94
CA LEU A 474 -9.87 -1.30 -20.01
C LEU A 474 -10.04 -0.43 -21.27
N ASP A 475 -10.78 -0.91 -22.29
CA ASP A 475 -10.97 -0.16 -23.53
C ASP A 475 -11.65 1.19 -23.28
N GLY A 476 -11.06 2.27 -23.80
CA GLY A 476 -11.50 3.64 -23.55
C GLY A 476 -11.38 4.14 -22.10
N MET A 477 -11.03 3.28 -21.14
CA MET A 477 -10.93 3.60 -19.71
C MET A 477 -9.47 3.78 -19.26
N ASP A 478 -8.55 2.99 -19.82
CA ASP A 478 -7.12 3.12 -19.60
C ASP A 478 -6.42 3.46 -20.93
N PRO A 479 -5.80 4.65 -21.06
CA PRO A 479 -5.01 5.01 -22.24
C PRO A 479 -3.86 4.02 -22.54
N GLN A 480 -3.45 3.22 -21.55
CA GLN A 480 -2.41 2.21 -21.67
C GLN A 480 -2.96 0.76 -21.61
N ALA A 481 -4.24 0.55 -21.93
CA ALA A 481 -4.90 -0.78 -21.85
C ALA A 481 -4.06 -1.91 -22.47
N GLU A 482 -3.55 -1.73 -23.70
CA GLU A 482 -2.72 -2.75 -24.36
C GLU A 482 -1.42 -3.03 -23.60
N ALA A 483 -0.71 -1.99 -23.16
CA ALA A 483 0.53 -2.11 -22.41
C ALA A 483 0.31 -2.74 -21.03
N ARG A 484 -0.81 -2.42 -20.37
CA ARG A 484 -1.19 -3.02 -19.10
C ARG A 484 -1.49 -4.51 -19.25
N LEU A 485 -2.22 -4.90 -20.29
CA LEU A 485 -2.48 -6.32 -20.57
C LEU A 485 -1.20 -7.07 -20.95
N LYS A 486 -0.27 -6.44 -21.67
CA LYS A 486 1.07 -6.99 -21.91
C LYS A 486 1.81 -7.23 -20.60
N LEU A 487 1.82 -6.24 -19.69
CA LEU A 487 2.48 -6.34 -18.39
C LEU A 487 1.88 -7.46 -17.55
N MET A 488 0.54 -7.55 -17.50
CA MET A 488 -0.15 -8.64 -16.80
C MET A 488 0.27 -10.01 -17.34
N ASN A 489 0.57 -10.16 -18.63
CA ASN A 489 0.87 -11.45 -19.25
C ASN A 489 2.37 -11.66 -19.54
N SER A 490 3.26 -11.03 -18.76
CA SER A 490 4.72 -11.14 -18.91
C SER A 490 5.22 -10.90 -20.35
N ALA A 491 4.55 -9.98 -21.05
CA ALA A 491 4.72 -9.63 -22.46
C ALA A 491 5.06 -8.13 -22.67
N TYR A 492 5.49 -7.45 -21.60
CA TYR A 492 5.95 -6.07 -21.62
C TYR A 492 7.42 -5.98 -21.23
N GLY A 493 8.20 -5.13 -21.91
CA GLY A 493 9.59 -4.87 -21.57
C GLY A 493 10.52 -6.08 -21.68
N GLU A 494 11.53 -6.13 -20.82
CA GLU A 494 12.55 -7.19 -20.79
C GLU A 494 12.09 -8.38 -19.93
N LYS A 495 12.50 -9.60 -20.30
CA LYS A 495 12.33 -10.79 -19.43
C LYS A 495 13.43 -10.90 -18.39
N GLY A 496 13.11 -11.54 -17.26
CA GLY A 496 14.08 -11.84 -16.22
C GLY A 496 15.27 -12.63 -16.74
N SER A 497 15.05 -13.62 -17.62
CA SER A 497 16.13 -14.42 -18.22
C SER A 497 17.12 -13.61 -19.09
N GLY A 498 16.79 -12.38 -19.50
CA GLY A 498 17.44 -11.68 -20.61
C GLY A 498 16.74 -12.01 -21.94
N GLY A 499 16.57 -10.99 -22.79
CA GLY A 499 15.78 -11.05 -24.04
C GLY A 499 14.48 -10.25 -23.97
N VAL A 500 13.85 -10.05 -25.14
CA VAL A 500 12.55 -9.35 -25.25
C VAL A 500 11.43 -10.30 -24.84
N SER A 501 10.44 -9.78 -24.11
CA SER A 501 9.23 -10.53 -23.77
C SER A 501 8.44 -10.89 -25.03
N ASN A 502 8.29 -12.19 -25.29
CA ASN A 502 7.55 -12.69 -26.44
C ASN A 502 6.04 -12.67 -26.14
N ALA A 503 5.26 -12.23 -27.11
CA ALA A 503 3.80 -12.31 -27.02
C ALA A 503 3.34 -13.77 -26.93
N PRO A 504 2.31 -14.08 -26.11
CA PRO A 504 1.68 -15.39 -26.10
C PRO A 504 1.18 -15.79 -27.48
N ALA A 505 1.29 -17.07 -27.83
CA ALA A 505 0.77 -17.58 -29.10
C ALA A 505 -0.76 -17.49 -29.12
N ALA A 506 -1.34 -17.31 -30.31
CA ALA A 506 -2.80 -17.35 -30.46
C ALA A 506 -3.36 -18.67 -29.90
N GLY A 507 -4.43 -18.58 -29.11
CA GLY A 507 -5.02 -19.72 -28.40
C GLY A 507 -4.43 -20.01 -27.01
N GLN A 508 -3.25 -19.48 -26.67
CA GLN A 508 -2.68 -19.62 -25.33
C GLN A 508 -3.56 -18.89 -24.30
N ARG A 509 -3.70 -19.45 -23.09
CA ARG A 509 -4.45 -18.80 -22.01
C ARG A 509 -3.72 -17.58 -21.48
N VAL A 510 -4.41 -16.44 -21.51
CA VAL A 510 -3.94 -15.13 -21.06
C VAL A 510 -4.96 -14.48 -20.14
N LYS A 511 -4.49 -13.59 -19.26
CA LYS A 511 -5.29 -12.73 -18.39
C LYS A 511 -5.84 -11.55 -19.17
N THR A 512 -7.10 -11.24 -18.93
CA THR A 512 -7.78 -10.01 -19.37
C THR A 512 -8.60 -9.45 -18.22
N VAL A 513 -9.10 -8.23 -18.38
CA VAL A 513 -9.93 -7.53 -17.38
C VAL A 513 -11.34 -7.40 -17.94
N ARG A 514 -12.35 -7.75 -17.15
CA ARG A 514 -13.78 -7.67 -17.53
C ARG A 514 -14.61 -6.92 -16.51
#